data_AF-A0A094DI93-F1
#
_entry.id   AF-A0A094DI93-F1
#
_cell.length_a   1.000
_cell.length_b   1.000
_cell.length_c   1.000
_cell.angle_alpha   90.00
_cell.angle_beta   90.00
_cell.angle_gamma   90.00
#
_symmetry.space_group_name_H-M   'P 1'
#
loop_
_entity.id
_entity.type
_entity.pdbx_description
1 polymer ?
#
loop_
_entity_poly.entity_id
_entity_poly.type
_entity_poly.pdbx_seq_one_letter_code
_entity_poly.pdbx_strand_id
1 'polypeptide(L)'
;MSSIDTESDEEALRAHMATTALLARRMRLTRRLRDSPYDLVLYIERGATHSELGYPDLAAGDAYRALVLTDEVRDEGFEYHEVAAEALRGYEEEGILGEGAGQGVTALLDIASTRCYRILAISLMLCGCLKSANDFCERGLAKAPGDEELTQAQEYIFNLAKRRLKTETVNPEDFPDQGLVRREVYPWNDHEPDRYSKETLAFLNAELAKVAPKCVALVTELPTLGDELVAGVDADIAIPTNKQLGLFAKEDIAPMETVLHETSALTVNNSPVYSLCDACSAELPEVGGEQQGVPCEECVETVYCSQSCHDFAMESYHPAVCDREVDGIARKAHLRETANMLHLLLLGRAFAMSATQDIHPLELKEVKYIWGDFLSTSSNAVPFSPQAGPPPVWTLPFSFRANLTGPLDMLEKMDIDVFAELDTYDLWIFNTLYSKFRGTASARVNKLDGRPEVAAVHPLWCLANHDCDPNVQWEWGMRMKLWARDQRIDGRAPGVSKGEEIMNHYCDIELPVQERREWAKGTLGGYCMCERCRSEARKEEEAANGVDMAAMVSMVNEMNMVNIAHGMAGSEQPNGVCEANGIRQTT
;
A
#
# COMPACT_ATOMS: atom_id res chain seq x y z
N MET A 1 44.90 -16.35 7.03
CA MET A 1 43.71 -15.81 6.36
C MET A 1 42.46 -16.42 7.00
N SER A 2 42.23 -16.21 8.29
CA SER A 2 41.00 -16.70 8.99
C SER A 2 40.52 -15.75 10.09
N SER A 3 40.97 -14.49 10.10
CA SER A 3 40.58 -13.50 11.12
C SER A 3 39.54 -12.50 10.62
N ILE A 4 39.28 -12.46 9.31
CA ILE A 4 38.32 -11.52 8.70
C ILE A 4 36.89 -12.06 8.81
N ASP A 5 36.69 -13.36 8.63
CA ASP A 5 35.36 -14.00 8.76
C ASP A 5 34.84 -14.00 10.21
N THR A 6 35.73 -14.04 11.21
CA THR A 6 35.34 -14.05 12.63
C THR A 6 34.86 -12.71 13.14
N GLU A 7 35.42 -11.60 12.65
CA GLU A 7 34.98 -10.25 13.06
C GLU A 7 33.61 -9.91 12.46
N SER A 8 33.33 -10.31 11.21
CA SER A 8 32.01 -10.11 10.61
C SER A 8 30.92 -10.95 11.27
N ASP A 9 31.25 -12.19 11.67
CA ASP A 9 30.31 -13.07 12.36
C ASP A 9 29.98 -12.56 13.78
N GLU A 10 30.96 -12.02 14.50
CA GLU A 10 30.74 -11.39 15.81
C GLU A 10 29.93 -10.09 15.73
N GLU A 11 30.10 -9.30 14.66
CA GLU A 11 29.32 -8.09 14.42
C GLU A 11 27.87 -8.44 14.05
N ALA A 12 27.66 -9.44 13.18
CA ALA A 12 26.34 -9.95 12.84
C ALA A 12 25.60 -10.51 14.07
N LEU A 13 26.29 -11.26 14.93
CA LEU A 13 25.73 -11.78 16.18
C LEU A 13 25.33 -10.65 17.14
N ARG A 14 26.17 -9.62 17.28
CA ARG A 14 25.86 -8.43 18.09
C ARG A 14 24.64 -7.68 17.57
N ALA A 15 24.55 -7.46 16.26
CA ALA A 15 23.40 -6.81 15.62
C ALA A 15 22.10 -7.62 15.82
N HIS A 16 22.19 -8.95 15.72
CA HIS A 16 21.05 -9.85 15.97
C HIS A 16 20.58 -9.80 17.42
N MET A 17 21.50 -9.84 18.39
CA MET A 17 21.17 -9.71 19.82
C MET A 17 20.54 -8.35 20.14
N ALA A 18 21.07 -7.26 19.58
CA ALA A 18 20.50 -5.92 19.74
C ALA A 18 19.07 -5.84 19.19
N THR A 19 18.85 -6.34 17.97
CA THR A 19 17.51 -6.40 17.36
C THR A 19 16.53 -7.20 18.21
N THR A 20 16.96 -8.36 18.74
CA THR A 20 16.13 -9.20 19.62
C THR A 20 15.74 -8.47 20.90
N ALA A 21 16.67 -7.73 21.52
CA ALA A 21 16.39 -6.95 22.71
C ALA A 21 15.40 -5.82 22.44
N LEU A 22 15.51 -5.15 21.29
CA LEU A 22 14.58 -4.10 20.85
C LEU A 22 13.17 -4.65 20.58
N LEU A 23 13.05 -5.81 19.93
CA LEU A 23 11.76 -6.47 19.72
C LEU A 23 11.10 -6.85 21.07
N ALA A 24 11.89 -7.35 22.02
CA ALA A 24 11.39 -7.64 23.38
C ALA A 24 10.96 -6.36 24.12
N ARG A 25 11.70 -5.26 23.97
CA ARG A 25 11.32 -3.94 24.52
C ARG A 25 10.02 -3.45 23.89
N ARG A 26 9.89 -3.48 22.57
CA ARG A 26 8.68 -3.10 21.82
C ARG A 26 7.47 -3.89 22.33
N MET A 27 7.58 -5.21 22.43
CA MET A 27 6.52 -6.07 22.94
C MET A 27 6.11 -5.73 24.38
N ARG A 28 7.06 -5.43 25.27
CA ARG A 28 6.76 -5.00 26.65
C ARG A 28 6.01 -3.68 26.67
N LEU A 29 6.41 -2.71 25.84
CA LEU A 29 5.76 -1.41 25.76
C LEU A 29 4.34 -1.52 25.21
N THR A 30 4.12 -2.31 24.15
CA THR A 30 2.77 -2.59 23.64
C THR A 30 1.87 -3.22 24.71
N ARG A 31 2.37 -4.15 25.51
CA ARG A 31 1.59 -4.72 26.63
C ARG A 31 1.24 -3.68 27.70
N ARG A 32 2.18 -2.81 28.05
CA ARG A 32 1.91 -1.71 29.00
C ARG A 32 0.89 -0.71 28.44
N LEU A 33 0.92 -0.42 27.15
CA LEU A 33 -0.07 0.43 26.48
C LEU A 33 -1.46 -0.20 26.48
N ARG A 34 -1.57 -1.53 26.35
CA ARG A 34 -2.87 -2.21 26.54
C ARG A 34 -3.44 -1.98 27.94
N ASP A 35 -2.60 -2.01 28.96
CA ASP A 35 -3.02 -1.79 30.35
C ASP A 35 -3.22 -0.30 30.69
N SER A 36 -2.58 0.60 29.94
CA SER A 36 -2.60 2.06 30.15
C SER A 36 -2.57 2.82 28.81
N PRO A 37 -3.67 2.81 28.04
CA PRO A 37 -3.69 3.28 26.66
C PRO A 37 -3.46 4.78 26.51
N TYR A 38 -3.75 5.58 27.53
CA TYR A 38 -3.59 7.05 27.49
C TYR A 38 -2.25 7.51 28.07
N ASP A 39 -1.27 6.62 28.28
CA ASP A 39 0.05 6.97 28.78
C ASP A 39 0.97 7.44 27.63
N LEU A 40 1.09 8.76 27.51
CA LEU A 40 1.93 9.42 26.50
C LEU A 40 3.42 9.05 26.61
N VAL A 41 3.92 8.70 27.79
CA VAL A 41 5.34 8.36 27.99
C VAL A 41 5.64 7.00 27.38
N LEU A 42 4.71 6.03 27.51
CA LEU A 42 4.82 4.73 26.85
C LEU A 42 4.87 4.85 25.33
N TYR A 43 4.06 5.72 24.74
CA TYR A 43 4.13 6.01 23.31
C TYR A 43 5.49 6.60 22.92
N ILE A 44 6.01 7.59 23.67
CA ILE A 44 7.35 8.14 23.40
C ILE A 44 8.43 7.05 23.46
N GLU A 45 8.40 6.19 24.47
CA GLU A 45 9.35 5.06 24.60
C GLU A 45 9.22 4.04 23.48
N ARG A 46 7.98 3.75 23.05
CA ARG A 46 7.71 2.81 21.96
C ARG A 46 8.13 3.39 20.61
N GLY A 47 7.88 4.67 20.39
CA GLY A 47 8.33 5.41 19.22
C GLY A 47 9.85 5.45 19.10
N ALA A 48 10.56 5.71 20.19
CA ALA A 48 12.03 5.60 20.23
C ALA A 48 12.50 4.18 19.87
N THR A 49 11.84 3.15 20.44
CA THR A 49 12.15 1.74 20.13
C THR A 49 11.88 1.39 18.67
N HIS A 50 10.80 1.92 18.06
CA HIS A 50 10.52 1.76 16.63
C HIS A 50 11.59 2.44 15.77
N SER A 51 12.04 3.64 16.16
CA SER A 51 13.14 4.34 15.46
C SER A 51 14.44 3.52 15.48
N GLU A 52 14.81 2.97 16.65
CA GLU A 52 15.98 2.09 16.80
C GLU A 52 15.86 0.78 16.01
N LEU A 53 14.64 0.28 15.80
CA LEU A 53 14.35 -0.88 14.93
C LEU A 53 14.33 -0.55 13.43
N GLY A 54 14.50 0.73 13.07
CA GLY A 54 14.44 1.20 11.69
C GLY A 54 13.03 1.26 11.12
N TYR A 55 12.03 1.61 11.94
CA TYR A 55 10.64 1.87 11.54
C TYR A 55 10.26 3.34 11.84
N PRO A 56 10.76 4.31 11.06
CA PRO A 56 10.45 5.72 11.29
C PRO A 56 8.95 6.03 11.10
N ASP A 57 8.25 5.29 10.25
CA ASP A 57 6.80 5.36 10.08
C ASP A 57 6.07 5.09 11.41
N LEU A 58 6.42 3.98 12.07
CA LEU A 58 5.82 3.60 13.36
C LEU A 58 6.24 4.55 14.48
N ALA A 59 7.48 5.05 14.46
CA ALA A 59 7.94 6.07 15.40
C ALA A 59 7.14 7.38 15.28
N ALA A 60 6.85 7.82 14.06
CA ALA A 60 5.98 8.97 13.81
C ALA A 60 4.55 8.73 14.31
N GLY A 61 4.02 7.52 14.13
CA GLY A 61 2.71 7.10 14.65
C GLY A 61 2.58 7.25 16.16
N ASP A 62 3.55 6.71 16.89
CA ASP A 62 3.58 6.79 18.35
C ASP A 62 3.80 8.22 18.84
N ALA A 63 4.72 8.96 18.22
CA ALA A 63 4.98 10.34 18.61
C ALA A 63 3.78 11.26 18.35
N TYR A 64 3.00 11.00 17.29
CA TYR A 64 1.77 11.75 17.04
C TYR A 64 0.70 11.47 18.09
N ARG A 65 0.45 10.20 18.43
CA ARG A 65 -0.48 9.83 19.52
C ARG A 65 -0.06 10.44 20.86
N ALA A 66 1.23 10.38 21.18
CA ALA A 66 1.76 11.02 22.38
C ALA A 66 1.55 12.54 22.36
N LEU A 67 1.75 13.19 21.22
CA LEU A 67 1.52 14.64 21.06
C LEU A 67 0.04 15.00 21.30
N VAL A 68 -0.90 14.24 20.73
CA VAL A 68 -2.34 14.42 20.98
C VAL A 68 -2.65 14.27 22.47
N LEU A 69 -2.12 13.25 23.14
CA LEU A 69 -2.28 13.07 24.59
C LEU A 69 -1.67 14.23 25.39
N THR A 70 -0.62 14.92 24.89
CA THR A 70 -0.15 16.13 25.57
C THR A 70 -1.17 17.27 25.53
N ASP A 71 -2.01 17.33 24.50
CA ASP A 71 -3.09 18.31 24.39
C ASP A 71 -4.30 17.90 25.26
N GLU A 72 -4.65 16.60 25.31
CA GLU A 72 -5.66 16.03 26.22
C GLU A 72 -5.37 16.38 27.69
N VAL A 73 -4.11 16.25 28.15
CA VAL A 73 -3.75 16.61 29.52
C VAL A 73 -3.84 18.13 29.76
N ARG A 74 -3.64 18.95 28.72
CA ARG A 74 -3.64 20.43 28.85
C ARG A 74 -5.03 21.02 28.92
N ASP A 75 -6.01 20.42 28.24
CA ASP A 75 -7.37 20.96 28.14
C ASP A 75 -8.34 20.10 28.96
N GLU A 76 -8.83 20.66 30.07
CA GLU A 76 -9.82 20.02 30.95
C GLU A 76 -11.16 19.72 30.24
N GLY A 77 -11.41 20.33 29.07
CA GLY A 77 -12.59 20.11 28.26
C GLY A 77 -12.48 18.96 27.27
N PHE A 78 -11.31 18.33 27.10
CA PHE A 78 -11.14 17.22 26.16
C PHE A 78 -11.58 15.88 26.76
N GLU A 79 -11.95 14.96 25.88
CA GLU A 79 -12.61 13.69 26.23
C GLU A 79 -11.74 12.81 27.14
N TYR A 80 -10.43 12.77 26.89
CA TYR A 80 -9.50 11.86 27.58
C TYR A 80 -8.68 12.56 28.66
N HIS A 81 -9.04 13.80 29.03
CA HIS A 81 -8.29 14.61 29.98
C HIS A 81 -7.99 13.90 31.30
N GLU A 82 -9.02 13.39 31.99
CA GLU A 82 -8.88 12.83 33.34
C GLU A 82 -7.94 11.62 33.36
N VAL A 83 -8.11 10.71 32.38
CA VAL A 83 -7.33 9.47 32.27
C VAL A 83 -5.90 9.71 31.80
N ALA A 84 -5.69 10.62 30.84
CA ALA A 84 -4.36 10.99 30.39
C ALA A 84 -3.58 11.74 31.49
N ALA A 85 -4.23 12.64 32.23
CA ALA A 85 -3.64 13.36 33.34
C ALA A 85 -3.26 12.42 34.48
N GLU A 86 -4.09 11.41 34.77
CA GLU A 86 -3.78 10.38 35.75
C GLU A 86 -2.55 9.55 35.36
N ALA A 87 -2.46 9.11 34.11
CA ALA A 87 -1.30 8.39 33.62
C ALA A 87 0.00 9.21 33.77
N LEU A 88 -0.04 10.51 33.43
CA LEU A 88 1.14 11.37 33.52
C LEU A 88 1.59 11.63 34.97
N ARG A 89 0.66 11.68 35.95
CA ARG A 89 1.00 11.87 37.38
C ARG A 89 1.98 10.82 37.90
N GLY A 90 1.95 9.60 37.35
CA GLY A 90 2.89 8.53 37.70
C GLY A 90 4.36 8.89 37.44
N TYR A 91 4.64 9.91 36.62
CA TYR A 91 5.98 10.34 36.24
C TYR A 91 6.45 11.62 36.94
N GLU A 92 5.68 12.18 37.88
CA GLU A 92 6.06 13.43 38.58
C GLU A 92 7.35 13.30 39.40
N GLU A 93 7.55 12.16 40.06
CA GLU A 93 8.73 11.94 40.89
C GLU A 93 9.97 11.53 40.06
N GLU A 94 9.79 10.67 39.06
CA GLU A 94 10.89 10.11 38.25
C GLU A 94 11.26 10.98 37.04
N GLY A 95 10.35 11.84 36.59
CA GLY A 95 10.47 12.57 35.33
C GLY A 95 10.22 11.70 34.10
N ILE A 96 10.23 12.32 32.93
CA ILE A 96 10.15 11.61 31.64
C ILE A 96 11.58 11.31 31.21
N LEU A 97 11.94 10.02 31.23
CA LEU A 97 13.29 9.56 30.84
C LEU A 97 14.42 10.29 31.61
N GLY A 98 14.16 10.63 32.87
CA GLY A 98 15.10 11.33 33.75
C GLY A 98 15.07 12.87 33.68
N GLU A 99 14.17 13.46 32.90
CA GLU A 99 13.98 14.91 32.78
C GLU A 99 12.67 15.37 33.44
N GLY A 100 12.69 16.54 34.10
CA GLY A 100 11.48 17.14 34.66
C GLY A 100 11.02 16.60 36.02
N ALA A 101 11.81 15.72 36.65
CA ALA A 101 11.54 15.18 37.99
C ALA A 101 11.29 16.29 39.02
N GLY A 102 10.14 16.25 39.70
CA GLY A 102 9.73 17.20 40.72
C GLY A 102 9.39 18.62 40.21
N GLN A 103 9.30 18.83 38.89
CA GLN A 103 8.99 20.13 38.30
C GLN A 103 7.50 20.33 38.01
N GLY A 104 6.68 19.30 38.25
CA GLY A 104 5.22 19.30 38.08
C GLY A 104 4.77 19.01 36.65
N VAL A 105 3.46 18.76 36.50
CA VAL A 105 2.81 18.32 35.25
C VAL A 105 3.11 19.21 34.05
N THR A 106 3.07 20.54 34.21
CA THR A 106 3.32 21.48 33.10
C THR A 106 4.71 21.31 32.51
N ALA A 107 5.74 21.15 33.35
CA ALA A 107 7.11 20.93 32.90
C ALA A 107 7.25 19.60 32.16
N LEU A 108 6.61 18.54 32.68
CA LEU A 108 6.59 17.23 32.00
C LEU A 108 5.92 17.32 30.62
N LEU A 109 4.83 18.07 30.49
CA LEU A 109 4.16 18.26 29.19
C LEU A 109 5.04 19.03 28.19
N ASP A 110 5.81 20.01 28.63
CA ASP A 110 6.74 20.73 27.76
C ASP A 110 7.89 19.82 27.28
N ILE A 111 8.43 18.99 28.18
CA ILE A 111 9.44 17.97 27.83
C ILE A 111 8.86 16.94 26.85
N ALA A 112 7.69 16.39 27.17
CA ALA A 112 7.01 15.38 26.36
C ALA A 112 6.73 15.88 24.94
N SER A 113 6.08 17.04 24.82
CA SER A 113 5.74 17.61 23.52
C SER A 113 6.98 17.96 22.70
N THR A 114 8.05 18.49 23.33
CA THR A 114 9.34 18.73 22.65
C THR A 114 9.94 17.44 22.09
N ARG A 115 9.93 16.35 22.88
CA ARG A 115 10.36 15.03 22.42
C ARG A 115 9.50 14.50 21.27
N CYS A 116 8.18 14.69 21.32
CA CYS A 116 7.28 14.31 20.23
C CYS A 116 7.62 15.07 18.94
N TYR A 117 7.85 16.39 19.02
CA TYR A 117 8.26 17.19 17.85
C TYR A 117 9.60 16.72 17.26
N ARG A 118 10.59 16.39 18.10
CA ARG A 118 11.88 15.83 17.64
C ARG A 118 11.66 14.53 16.86
N ILE A 119 10.92 13.58 17.45
CA ILE A 119 10.65 12.28 16.82
C ILE A 119 9.87 12.46 15.51
N LEU A 120 8.82 13.30 15.50
CA LEU A 120 8.01 13.56 14.30
C LEU A 120 8.83 14.18 13.18
N ALA A 121 9.58 15.25 13.46
CA ALA A 121 10.39 15.94 12.45
C ALA A 121 11.42 14.99 11.81
N ILE A 122 12.17 14.24 12.62
CA ILE A 122 13.20 13.32 12.14
C ILE A 122 12.56 12.13 11.40
N SER A 123 11.52 11.52 11.97
CA SER A 123 10.92 10.31 11.41
C SER A 123 10.18 10.57 10.12
N LEU A 124 9.42 11.66 10.02
CA LEU A 124 8.76 12.05 8.78
C LEU A 124 9.76 12.45 7.69
N MET A 125 10.86 13.10 8.07
CA MET A 125 11.96 13.36 7.13
C MET A 125 12.55 12.06 6.57
N LEU A 126 12.80 11.06 7.44
CA LEU A 126 13.30 9.75 7.02
C LEU A 126 12.30 9.04 6.09
N CYS A 127 11.00 9.11 6.36
CA CYS A 127 9.97 8.59 5.46
C CYS A 127 9.90 9.35 4.13
N GLY A 128 10.42 10.58 4.07
CA GLY A 128 10.40 11.45 2.89
C GLY A 128 9.21 12.43 2.83
N CYS A 129 8.45 12.58 3.91
CA CYS A 129 7.35 13.53 4.06
C CYS A 129 7.89 14.89 4.52
N LEU A 130 8.60 15.60 3.64
CA LEU A 130 9.39 16.77 4.01
C LEU A 130 8.54 17.97 4.44
N LYS A 131 7.35 18.15 3.85
CA LYS A 131 6.45 19.25 4.22
C LYS A 131 5.94 19.06 5.65
N SER A 132 5.40 17.88 5.95
CA SER A 132 4.94 17.52 7.29
C SER A 132 6.10 17.53 8.31
N ALA A 133 7.27 17.02 7.93
CA ALA A 133 8.47 17.10 8.78
C ALA A 133 8.84 18.53 9.14
N ASN A 134 8.81 19.45 8.16
CA ASN A 134 9.10 20.86 8.39
C ASN A 134 8.07 21.52 9.31
N ASP A 135 6.77 21.28 9.11
CA ASP A 135 5.70 21.83 9.96
C ASP A 135 5.88 21.45 11.43
N PHE A 136 6.09 20.16 11.72
CA PHE A 136 6.35 19.71 13.09
C PHE A 136 7.66 20.25 13.65
N CYS A 137 8.69 20.40 12.82
CA CYS A 137 9.96 21.00 13.23
C CYS A 137 9.81 22.48 13.63
N GLU A 138 9.07 23.27 12.85
CA GLU A 138 8.79 24.68 13.12
C GLU A 138 7.96 24.85 14.39
N ARG A 139 6.92 24.04 14.56
CA ARG A 139 6.09 24.01 15.78
C ARG A 139 6.92 23.65 17.01
N GLY A 140 7.82 22.67 16.88
CA GLY A 140 8.76 22.30 17.92
C GLY A 140 9.71 23.44 18.31
N LEU A 141 10.33 24.11 17.33
CA LEU A 141 11.24 25.24 17.56
C LEU A 141 10.53 26.47 18.11
N ALA A 142 9.27 26.69 17.74
CA ALA A 142 8.45 27.75 18.33
C ALA A 142 8.19 27.50 19.82
N LYS A 143 8.05 26.24 20.22
CA LYS A 143 7.81 25.84 21.62
C LYS A 143 9.11 25.76 22.44
N ALA A 144 10.18 25.25 21.86
CA ALA A 144 11.50 25.11 22.47
C ALA A 144 12.59 25.80 21.61
N PRO A 145 12.69 27.13 21.65
CA PRO A 145 13.69 27.85 20.87
C PRO A 145 15.12 27.46 21.26
N GLY A 146 15.95 27.12 20.28
CA GLY A 146 17.34 26.70 20.50
C GLY A 146 17.53 25.22 20.81
N ASP A 147 16.49 24.40 20.64
CA ASP A 147 16.60 22.95 20.67
C ASP A 147 17.56 22.45 19.59
N GLU A 148 18.66 21.81 20.02
CA GLU A 148 19.76 21.41 19.12
C GLU A 148 19.31 20.35 18.11
N GLU A 149 18.51 19.36 18.54
CA GLU A 149 18.03 18.28 17.69
C GLU A 149 17.06 18.79 16.62
N LEU A 150 16.11 19.65 17.00
CA LEU A 150 15.19 20.27 16.04
C LEU A 150 15.91 21.21 15.09
N THR A 151 16.87 21.99 15.57
CA THR A 151 17.68 22.87 14.70
C THR A 151 18.43 22.04 13.66
N GLN A 152 19.05 20.93 14.09
CA GLN A 152 19.75 20.01 13.21
C GLN A 152 18.77 19.31 12.22
N ALA A 153 17.60 18.89 12.69
CA ALA A 153 16.56 18.30 11.84
C ALA A 153 16.11 19.29 10.76
N GLN A 154 15.90 20.56 11.11
CA GLN A 154 15.55 21.62 10.14
C GLN A 154 16.62 21.74 9.04
N GLU A 155 17.89 21.77 9.40
CA GLU A 155 18.98 21.82 8.41
C GLU A 155 18.94 20.61 7.46
N TYR A 156 18.73 19.40 7.99
CA TYR A 156 18.63 18.19 7.17
C TYR A 156 17.41 18.20 6.25
N ILE A 157 16.24 18.62 6.75
CA ILE A 157 15.00 18.73 5.97
C ILE A 157 15.23 19.65 4.77
N PHE A 158 15.78 20.86 5.00
CA PHE A 158 16.05 21.82 3.93
C PHE A 158 17.07 21.30 2.93
N ASN A 159 18.14 20.64 3.39
CA ASN A 159 19.14 20.04 2.50
C ASN A 159 18.56 18.92 1.64
N LEU A 160 17.68 18.09 2.20
CA LEU A 160 17.01 17.02 1.45
C LEU A 160 15.99 17.58 0.46
N ALA A 161 15.25 18.64 0.83
CA ALA A 161 14.32 19.34 -0.05
C ALA A 161 15.04 19.95 -1.26
N LYS A 162 16.18 20.63 -1.04
CA LYS A 162 17.02 21.18 -2.13
C LYS A 162 17.46 20.12 -3.12
N ARG A 163 17.90 18.96 -2.61
CA ARG A 163 18.31 17.81 -3.45
C ARG A 163 17.14 17.25 -4.26
N ARG A 164 15.97 17.03 -3.63
CA ARG A 164 14.79 16.46 -4.31
C ARG A 164 14.22 17.42 -5.35
N LEU A 165 14.14 18.72 -5.04
CA LEU A 165 13.63 19.76 -5.93
C LEU A 165 14.65 20.26 -6.96
N LYS A 166 15.91 19.82 -6.86
CA LYS A 166 17.03 20.21 -7.73
C LYS A 166 17.22 21.74 -7.81
N THR A 167 17.11 22.42 -6.67
CA THR A 167 17.22 23.88 -6.54
C THR A 167 17.95 24.26 -5.25
N GLU A 168 18.70 25.36 -5.28
CA GLU A 168 19.43 25.89 -4.12
C GLU A 168 18.53 26.69 -3.16
N THR A 169 17.47 27.29 -3.70
CA THR A 169 16.45 28.02 -2.96
C THR A 169 15.16 27.21 -2.96
N VAL A 170 14.67 26.86 -1.78
CA VAL A 170 13.44 26.09 -1.59
C VAL A 170 12.44 26.89 -0.77
N ASN A 171 11.16 26.74 -1.10
CA ASN A 171 10.04 27.26 -0.32
C ASN A 171 9.38 26.07 0.40
N PRO A 172 9.14 26.13 1.73
CA PRO A 172 8.47 25.06 2.46
C PRO A 172 7.14 24.59 1.85
N GLU A 173 6.40 25.48 1.17
CA GLU A 173 5.15 25.11 0.50
C GLU A 173 5.34 24.12 -0.65
N ASP A 174 6.51 24.12 -1.28
CA ASP A 174 6.87 23.25 -2.40
C ASP A 174 7.51 21.92 -1.94
N PHE A 175 7.65 21.71 -0.62
CA PHE A 175 8.27 20.50 -0.11
C PHE A 175 7.41 19.27 -0.48
N PRO A 176 8.04 18.19 -0.99
CA PRO A 176 7.32 16.96 -1.25
C PRO A 176 6.86 16.33 0.07
N ASP A 177 5.63 15.85 0.12
CA ASP A 177 5.06 15.20 1.30
C ASP A 177 4.73 13.72 1.11
N GLN A 178 5.09 13.19 -0.06
CA GLN A 178 4.93 11.79 -0.41
C GLN A 178 6.28 11.08 -0.26
N GLY A 179 6.24 10.01 0.52
CA GLY A 179 7.38 9.23 0.94
C GLY A 179 7.23 7.74 0.63
N LEU A 180 8.23 6.97 1.05
CA LEU A 180 8.24 5.51 0.95
C LEU A 180 8.71 4.94 2.28
N VAL A 181 8.09 3.84 2.70
CA VAL A 181 8.42 3.11 3.92
C VAL A 181 8.56 1.61 3.63
N ARG A 182 8.97 0.87 4.65
CA ARG A 182 9.20 -0.57 4.57
C ARG A 182 7.91 -1.28 4.19
N ARG A 183 8.02 -2.25 3.28
CA ARG A 183 6.92 -3.14 2.86
C ARG A 183 7.32 -4.57 3.19
N GLU A 184 6.95 -5.05 4.37
CA GLU A 184 7.33 -6.39 4.83
C GLU A 184 6.27 -6.97 5.76
N VAL A 185 6.41 -8.26 6.06
CA VAL A 185 5.71 -8.87 7.19
C VAL A 185 6.45 -8.46 8.46
N TYR A 186 5.85 -7.57 9.26
CA TYR A 186 6.44 -7.13 10.52
C TYR A 186 6.76 -8.33 11.42
N PRO A 187 7.90 -8.35 12.14
CA PRO A 187 8.31 -9.50 12.96
C PRO A 187 7.34 -9.91 14.08
N TRP A 188 6.39 -9.04 14.42
CA TRP A 188 5.34 -9.26 15.42
C TRP A 188 3.94 -9.37 14.81
N ASN A 189 3.84 -9.52 13.49
CA ASN A 189 2.57 -9.74 12.81
C ASN A 189 2.21 -11.24 12.85
N ASP A 190 1.35 -11.61 13.80
CA ASP A 190 0.86 -12.98 13.97
C ASP A 190 -0.38 -13.30 13.11
N HIS A 191 -0.84 -12.37 12.27
CA HIS A 191 -2.03 -12.51 11.43
C HIS A 191 -1.73 -12.99 10.00
N GLU A 192 -0.51 -12.76 9.50
CA GLU A 192 -0.17 -13.13 8.12
C GLU A 192 -0.16 -14.65 7.96
N PRO A 193 -1.01 -15.24 7.10
CA PRO A 193 -1.10 -16.68 6.97
C PRO A 193 0.03 -17.25 6.10
N ASP A 194 0.35 -18.53 6.31
CA ASP A 194 0.98 -19.30 5.24
C ASP A 194 -0.06 -19.53 4.13
N ARG A 195 0.06 -18.75 3.05
CA ARG A 195 -0.83 -18.80 1.88
C ARG A 195 -0.80 -20.15 1.17
N TYR A 196 0.24 -20.95 1.35
CA TYR A 196 0.45 -22.23 0.68
C TYR A 196 0.07 -23.43 1.56
N SER A 197 -0.34 -23.19 2.81
CA SER A 197 -0.79 -24.23 3.73
C SER A 197 -2.06 -24.93 3.24
N LYS A 198 -2.27 -26.16 3.70
CA LYS A 198 -3.48 -26.94 3.35
C LYS A 198 -4.74 -26.29 3.90
N GLU A 199 -4.62 -25.67 5.07
CA GLU A 199 -5.66 -24.97 5.79
C GLU A 199 -6.13 -23.75 4.99
N THR A 200 -5.18 -22.91 4.52
CA THR A 200 -5.50 -21.76 3.65
C THR A 200 -6.15 -22.22 2.33
N LEU A 201 -5.58 -23.22 1.67
CA LEU A 201 -6.15 -23.74 0.41
C LEU A 201 -7.55 -24.32 0.62
N ALA A 202 -7.81 -25.01 1.72
CA ALA A 202 -9.13 -25.54 2.05
C ALA A 202 -10.14 -24.41 2.25
N PHE A 203 -9.76 -23.35 2.98
CA PHE A 203 -10.60 -22.17 3.16
C PHE A 203 -10.91 -21.47 1.82
N LEU A 204 -9.88 -21.14 1.03
CA LEU A 204 -10.05 -20.48 -0.27
C LEU A 204 -10.92 -21.31 -1.22
N ASN A 205 -10.75 -22.63 -1.23
CA ASN A 205 -11.56 -23.52 -2.06
C ASN A 205 -13.01 -23.63 -1.59
N ALA A 206 -13.28 -23.51 -0.29
CA ALA A 206 -14.64 -23.43 0.24
C ALA A 206 -15.34 -22.12 -0.17
N GLU A 207 -14.63 -20.99 -0.15
CA GLU A 207 -15.17 -19.72 -0.64
C GLU A 207 -15.35 -19.72 -2.17
N LEU A 208 -14.38 -20.25 -2.93
CA LEU A 208 -14.48 -20.41 -4.39
C LEU A 208 -15.68 -21.26 -4.79
N ALA A 209 -16.04 -22.30 -4.04
CA ALA A 209 -17.20 -23.14 -4.35
C ALA A 209 -18.52 -22.36 -4.41
N LYS A 210 -18.61 -21.20 -3.74
CA LYS A 210 -19.79 -20.33 -3.74
C LYS A 210 -19.91 -19.45 -4.99
N VAL A 211 -18.79 -19.08 -5.61
CA VAL A 211 -18.74 -18.06 -6.69
C VAL A 211 -18.12 -18.55 -8.00
N ALA A 212 -17.37 -19.66 -7.97
CA ALA A 212 -16.63 -20.27 -9.07
C ALA A 212 -16.62 -21.80 -8.89
N PRO A 213 -17.78 -22.48 -8.96
CA PRO A 213 -17.92 -23.89 -8.58
C PRO A 213 -17.08 -24.85 -9.44
N LYS A 214 -16.72 -24.45 -10.66
CA LYS A 214 -15.84 -25.20 -11.57
C LYS A 214 -14.35 -25.00 -11.30
N CYS A 215 -13.97 -24.16 -10.35
CA CYS A 215 -12.57 -23.81 -10.11
C CYS A 215 -12.03 -24.33 -8.78
N VAL A 216 -10.70 -24.37 -8.67
CA VAL A 216 -9.94 -24.72 -7.47
C VAL A 216 -8.68 -23.87 -7.39
N ALA A 217 -8.36 -23.32 -6.22
CA ALA A 217 -7.08 -22.70 -5.92
C ALA A 217 -6.04 -23.80 -5.63
N LEU A 218 -4.90 -23.72 -6.32
CA LEU A 218 -3.74 -24.59 -6.13
C LEU A 218 -2.46 -23.76 -6.00
N VAL A 219 -1.40 -24.36 -5.47
CA VAL A 219 -0.06 -23.78 -5.54
C VAL A 219 0.52 -24.06 -6.92
N THR A 220 1.03 -23.02 -7.56
CA THR A 220 1.74 -23.07 -8.84
C THR A 220 3.11 -22.42 -8.71
N GLU A 221 4.01 -22.66 -9.67
CA GLU A 221 5.30 -22.00 -9.74
C GLU A 221 5.34 -21.07 -10.94
N LEU A 222 5.58 -19.79 -10.69
CA LEU A 222 5.69 -18.77 -11.73
C LEU A 222 7.11 -18.20 -11.79
N PRO A 223 7.54 -17.67 -12.95
CA PRO A 223 8.81 -16.96 -13.06
C PRO A 223 8.93 -15.84 -12.02
N THR A 224 10.10 -15.75 -11.39
CA THR A 224 10.47 -14.58 -10.58
C THR A 224 10.72 -13.42 -11.52
N LEU A 225 9.94 -12.36 -11.37
CA LEU A 225 9.98 -11.21 -12.25
C LEU A 225 11.04 -10.21 -11.75
N GLY A 226 11.62 -9.47 -12.69
CA GLY A 226 12.61 -8.43 -12.41
C GLY A 226 12.46 -7.24 -13.35
N ASP A 227 13.23 -6.19 -13.06
CA ASP A 227 13.18 -4.91 -13.74
C ASP A 227 14.03 -4.85 -15.01
N GLU A 228 15.00 -5.77 -15.13
CA GLU A 228 15.83 -5.91 -16.31
C GLU A 228 15.26 -7.03 -17.17
N LEU A 229 15.00 -6.72 -18.45
CA LEU A 229 14.90 -7.75 -19.46
C LEU A 229 16.24 -8.47 -19.44
N VAL A 230 16.24 -9.77 -19.17
CA VAL A 230 17.46 -10.56 -19.30
C VAL A 230 17.80 -10.61 -20.79
N ALA A 231 18.50 -9.58 -21.27
CA ALA A 231 18.95 -9.46 -22.64
C ALA A 231 19.99 -10.54 -22.88
N GLY A 232 19.73 -11.43 -23.84
CA GLY A 232 20.70 -12.44 -24.27
C GLY A 232 20.84 -13.68 -23.39
N VAL A 233 19.82 -14.10 -22.64
CA VAL A 233 19.84 -15.47 -22.08
C VAL A 233 19.59 -16.50 -23.17
N ASP A 234 20.70 -17.07 -23.62
CA ASP A 234 20.75 -18.37 -24.27
C ASP A 234 19.80 -19.38 -23.61
N ALA A 235 19.27 -20.26 -24.45
CA ALA A 235 18.18 -21.20 -24.22
C ALA A 235 18.38 -22.27 -23.11
N ASP A 236 19.24 -22.09 -22.10
CA ASP A 236 19.56 -23.12 -21.11
C ASP A 236 19.70 -22.63 -19.64
N ILE A 237 19.44 -21.36 -19.31
CA ILE A 237 19.38 -20.92 -17.89
C ILE A 237 17.95 -21.11 -17.37
N ALA A 238 17.78 -22.01 -16.39
CA ALA A 238 16.51 -22.19 -15.69
C ALA A 238 16.07 -20.85 -15.05
N ILE A 239 14.97 -20.28 -15.53
CA ILE A 239 14.39 -19.06 -14.98
C ILE A 239 14.00 -19.36 -13.52
N PRO A 240 14.51 -18.60 -12.53
CA PRO A 240 14.14 -18.80 -11.14
C PRO A 240 12.62 -18.71 -10.98
N THR A 241 11.99 -19.68 -10.34
CA THR A 241 10.56 -19.66 -10.06
C THR A 241 10.30 -19.32 -8.59
N ASN A 242 9.10 -18.81 -8.31
CA ASN A 242 8.59 -18.69 -6.97
C ASN A 242 7.18 -19.29 -6.88
N LYS A 243 6.81 -19.71 -5.68
CA LYS A 243 5.46 -20.24 -5.42
C LYS A 243 4.46 -19.10 -5.48
N GLN A 244 3.35 -19.34 -6.15
CA GLN A 244 2.17 -18.48 -6.19
C GLN A 244 0.92 -19.33 -6.00
N LEU A 245 -0.20 -18.67 -5.72
CA LEU A 245 -1.51 -19.30 -5.86
C LEU A 245 -1.98 -19.11 -7.30
N GLY A 246 -2.63 -20.13 -7.85
CA GLY A 246 -3.27 -20.09 -9.16
C GLY A 246 -4.68 -20.67 -9.08
N LEU A 247 -5.55 -20.22 -9.97
CA LEU A 247 -6.91 -20.73 -10.11
C LEU A 247 -6.95 -21.75 -11.24
N PHE A 248 -7.47 -22.96 -11.02
CA PHE A 248 -7.47 -24.05 -12.00
C PHE A 248 -8.88 -24.58 -12.24
N ALA A 249 -9.14 -25.07 -13.45
CA ALA A 249 -10.41 -25.71 -13.79
C ALA A 249 -10.48 -27.14 -13.22
N LYS A 250 -11.55 -27.47 -12.47
CA LYS A 250 -11.85 -28.83 -11.99
C LYS A 250 -12.57 -29.68 -13.04
N GLU A 251 -13.21 -29.01 -14.00
CA GLU A 251 -13.95 -29.58 -15.10
C GLU A 251 -13.89 -28.63 -16.30
N ASP A 252 -14.27 -29.12 -17.47
CA ASP A 252 -14.24 -28.30 -18.68
C ASP A 252 -15.20 -27.10 -18.56
N ILE A 253 -14.73 -25.95 -19.03
CA ILE A 253 -15.48 -24.69 -19.09
C ILE A 253 -15.65 -24.33 -20.56
N ALA A 254 -16.90 -24.23 -20.99
CA ALA A 254 -17.22 -23.95 -22.38
C ALA A 254 -16.83 -22.51 -22.76
N PRO A 255 -16.58 -22.22 -24.05
CA PRO A 255 -16.45 -20.85 -24.53
C PRO A 255 -17.64 -19.99 -24.08
N MET A 256 -17.38 -18.74 -23.66
CA MET A 256 -18.36 -17.79 -23.11
C MET A 256 -19.02 -18.19 -21.79
N GLU A 257 -18.67 -19.33 -21.21
CA GLU A 257 -19.20 -19.74 -19.92
C GLU A 257 -18.59 -18.89 -18.79
N THR A 258 -19.43 -18.49 -17.83
CA THR A 258 -18.99 -17.77 -16.63
C THR A 258 -18.12 -18.67 -15.76
N VAL A 259 -16.93 -18.21 -15.44
CA VAL A 259 -15.92 -18.89 -14.63
C VAL A 259 -16.06 -18.50 -13.16
N LEU A 260 -16.18 -17.20 -12.90
CA LEU A 260 -16.27 -16.61 -11.56
C LEU A 260 -17.20 -15.40 -11.59
N HIS A 261 -18.02 -15.27 -10.55
CA HIS A 261 -18.86 -14.10 -10.33
C HIS A 261 -18.82 -13.71 -8.85
N GLU A 262 -18.02 -12.69 -8.52
CA GLU A 262 -17.69 -12.29 -7.15
C GLU A 262 -18.28 -10.92 -6.81
N THR A 263 -18.86 -10.81 -5.61
CA THR A 263 -19.25 -9.54 -5.00
C THR A 263 -18.25 -9.20 -3.91
N SER A 264 -17.75 -7.97 -3.89
CA SER A 264 -16.73 -7.53 -2.94
C SER A 264 -17.27 -6.53 -1.93
N ALA A 265 -17.18 -6.88 -0.65
CA ALA A 265 -17.49 -5.98 0.47
C ALA A 265 -16.51 -4.79 0.54
N LEU A 266 -15.25 -5.06 0.21
CA LEU A 266 -14.17 -4.09 0.23
C LEU A 266 -14.17 -3.28 -1.08
N THR A 267 -15.24 -2.52 -1.28
CA THR A 267 -15.49 -1.66 -2.44
C THR A 267 -15.80 -0.24 -1.97
N VAL A 268 -15.17 0.75 -2.60
CA VAL A 268 -15.35 2.17 -2.30
C VAL A 268 -15.45 2.99 -3.56
N ASN A 269 -16.13 4.12 -3.48
CA ASN A 269 -16.21 5.08 -4.58
C ASN A 269 -16.03 6.52 -4.07
N ASN A 270 -15.53 7.37 -4.94
CA ASN A 270 -15.38 8.81 -4.71
C ASN A 270 -15.92 9.59 -5.91
N SER A 271 -16.96 9.07 -6.58
CA SER A 271 -17.51 9.72 -7.78
C SER A 271 -18.26 10.99 -7.38
N PRO A 272 -17.87 12.18 -7.90
CA PRO A 272 -18.64 13.40 -7.71
C PRO A 272 -19.77 13.54 -8.75
N VAL A 273 -19.82 12.63 -9.74
CA VAL A 273 -20.66 12.75 -10.93
C VAL A 273 -21.88 11.85 -10.87
N TYR A 274 -21.71 10.61 -10.42
CA TYR A 274 -22.76 9.60 -10.44
C TYR A 274 -23.25 9.27 -9.02
N SER A 275 -24.56 9.10 -8.88
CA SER A 275 -25.14 8.50 -7.68
C SER A 275 -24.95 6.99 -7.74
N LEU A 276 -23.98 6.49 -6.99
CA LEU A 276 -23.61 5.08 -6.95
C LEU A 276 -24.17 4.40 -5.71
N CYS A 277 -24.53 3.12 -5.83
CA CYS A 277 -24.87 2.23 -4.74
C CYS A 277 -23.66 2.10 -3.82
N ASP A 278 -23.86 2.33 -2.53
CA ASP A 278 -22.78 2.28 -1.55
C ASP A 278 -22.08 0.90 -1.45
N ALA A 279 -22.85 -0.19 -1.61
CA ALA A 279 -22.33 -1.55 -1.50
C ALA A 279 -21.52 -2.02 -2.73
N CYS A 280 -22.07 -1.87 -3.94
CA CYS A 280 -21.47 -2.43 -5.16
C CYS A 280 -20.93 -1.38 -6.14
N SER A 281 -21.09 -0.09 -5.82
CA SER A 281 -20.70 1.04 -6.70
C SER A 281 -21.33 0.98 -8.11
N ALA A 282 -22.50 0.34 -8.20
CA ALA A 282 -23.42 0.41 -9.34
C ALA A 282 -24.09 1.77 -9.45
N GLU A 283 -24.40 2.23 -10.65
CA GLU A 283 -25.36 3.32 -10.81
C GLU A 283 -26.69 2.94 -10.17
N LEU A 284 -27.24 3.88 -9.38
CA LEU A 284 -28.54 3.71 -8.77
C LEU A 284 -29.64 3.81 -9.83
N PRO A 285 -30.76 3.08 -9.68
CA PRO A 285 -31.92 3.22 -10.55
C PRO A 285 -32.42 4.68 -10.60
N GLU A 286 -32.88 5.13 -11.76
CA GLU A 286 -33.42 6.48 -11.93
C GLU A 286 -34.62 6.73 -11.00
N VAL A 287 -34.68 7.93 -10.41
CA VAL A 287 -35.80 8.33 -9.55
C VAL A 287 -37.09 8.35 -10.37
N GLY A 288 -38.05 7.49 -10.00
CA GLY A 288 -39.33 7.33 -10.70
C GLY A 288 -39.35 6.26 -11.79
N GLY A 289 -38.27 5.49 -11.95
CA GLY A 289 -38.23 4.29 -12.79
C GLY A 289 -39.02 3.10 -12.19
N GLU A 290 -39.11 1.99 -12.95
CA GLU A 290 -39.78 0.77 -12.50
C GLU A 290 -39.09 0.09 -11.31
N GLN A 291 -37.77 0.25 -11.19
CA GLN A 291 -36.98 -0.18 -10.04
C GLN A 291 -36.60 1.05 -9.21
N GLN A 292 -36.81 0.98 -7.89
CA GLN A 292 -36.42 2.04 -6.96
C GLN A 292 -35.23 1.56 -6.13
N GLY A 293 -34.29 2.47 -5.85
CA GLY A 293 -33.24 2.23 -4.87
C GLY A 293 -33.84 1.98 -3.48
N VAL A 294 -33.13 1.20 -2.68
CA VAL A 294 -33.46 0.91 -1.28
C VAL A 294 -32.68 1.87 -0.41
N PRO A 295 -33.30 2.88 0.23
CA PRO A 295 -32.60 3.78 1.15
C PRO A 295 -32.27 3.07 2.47
N CYS A 296 -31.27 3.56 3.19
CA CYS A 296 -31.14 3.23 4.62
C CYS A 296 -32.30 3.85 5.40
N GLU A 297 -32.76 3.17 6.45
CA GLU A 297 -33.84 3.67 7.31
C GLU A 297 -33.35 4.70 8.34
N GLU A 298 -32.06 4.66 8.68
CA GLU A 298 -31.46 5.47 9.73
C GLU A 298 -30.77 6.73 9.18
N CYS A 299 -30.02 6.60 8.07
CA CYS A 299 -29.33 7.73 7.44
C CYS A 299 -30.02 8.23 6.16
N VAL A 300 -29.86 9.53 5.90
CA VAL A 300 -30.52 10.20 4.75
C VAL A 300 -29.71 10.07 3.45
N GLU A 301 -28.41 9.83 3.55
CA GLU A 301 -27.49 9.96 2.42
C GLU A 301 -27.27 8.66 1.64
N THR A 302 -27.46 7.50 2.28
CA THR A 302 -27.06 6.21 1.69
C THR A 302 -28.22 5.49 1.02
N VAL A 303 -28.02 5.10 -0.23
CA VAL A 303 -28.99 4.34 -1.04
C VAL A 303 -28.31 3.14 -1.69
N TYR A 304 -29.05 2.03 -1.76
CA TYR A 304 -28.63 0.76 -2.35
C TYR A 304 -29.43 0.47 -3.62
N CYS A 305 -28.83 -0.24 -4.58
CA CYS A 305 -29.54 -0.59 -5.82
C CYS A 305 -30.57 -1.73 -5.62
N SER A 306 -30.48 -2.49 -4.53
CA SER A 306 -31.37 -3.62 -4.24
C SER A 306 -31.36 -3.96 -2.76
N GLN A 307 -32.39 -4.70 -2.31
CA GLN A 307 -32.44 -5.22 -0.95
C GLN A 307 -31.22 -6.09 -0.61
N SER A 308 -30.73 -6.88 -1.57
CA SER A 308 -29.53 -7.71 -1.36
C SER A 308 -28.27 -6.88 -1.08
N CYS A 309 -28.14 -5.70 -1.70
CA CYS A 309 -27.02 -4.79 -1.44
C CYS A 309 -27.17 -4.08 -0.10
N HIS A 310 -28.40 -3.72 0.26
CA HIS A 310 -28.72 -3.17 1.59
C HIS A 310 -28.35 -4.17 2.68
N ASP A 311 -28.91 -5.39 2.64
CA ASP A 311 -28.70 -6.41 3.67
C ASP A 311 -27.22 -6.78 3.78
N PHE A 312 -26.55 -6.95 2.63
CA PHE A 312 -25.11 -7.18 2.59
C PHE A 312 -24.31 -6.06 3.26
N ALA A 313 -24.65 -4.79 3.01
CA ALA A 313 -23.97 -3.66 3.64
C ALA A 313 -24.23 -3.62 5.15
N MET A 314 -25.47 -3.88 5.59
CA MET A 314 -25.82 -3.93 7.01
C MET A 314 -25.06 -5.02 7.76
N GLU A 315 -24.91 -6.20 7.16
CA GLU A 315 -24.14 -7.30 7.74
C GLU A 315 -22.62 -7.04 7.71
N SER A 316 -22.14 -6.28 6.73
CA SER A 316 -20.71 -6.22 6.43
C SER A 316 -20.00 -5.00 6.99
N TYR A 317 -20.56 -3.79 6.91
CA TYR A 317 -19.82 -2.55 7.25
C TYR A 317 -20.67 -1.33 7.62
N HIS A 318 -21.92 -1.23 7.14
CA HIS A 318 -22.70 0.01 7.22
C HIS A 318 -23.00 0.48 8.65
N PRO A 319 -23.29 -0.40 9.63
CA PRO A 319 -23.53 0.01 11.02
C PRO A 319 -22.39 0.83 11.63
N ALA A 320 -21.14 0.59 11.21
CA ALA A 320 -19.99 1.37 11.68
C ALA A 320 -19.92 2.79 11.08
N VAL A 321 -20.55 3.05 9.93
CA VAL A 321 -20.41 4.32 9.18
C VAL A 321 -21.72 5.08 8.99
N CYS A 322 -22.85 4.52 9.41
CA CYS A 322 -24.17 5.12 9.30
C CYS A 322 -24.19 6.52 9.96
N ASP A 323 -24.63 7.55 9.23
CA ASP A 323 -24.70 8.96 9.66
C ASP A 323 -23.39 9.58 10.20
N ARG A 324 -22.23 9.00 9.91
CA ARG A 324 -20.92 9.44 10.42
C ARG A 324 -20.04 10.17 9.41
N GLU A 325 -20.47 10.28 8.14
CA GLU A 325 -19.76 10.97 7.04
C GLU A 325 -18.24 10.60 6.96
N VAL A 326 -17.90 9.34 7.19
CA VAL A 326 -16.50 8.86 7.22
C VAL A 326 -15.78 9.15 5.90
N ASP A 327 -16.44 8.89 4.77
CA ASP A 327 -15.88 9.11 3.43
C ASP A 327 -15.56 10.58 3.14
N GLY A 328 -16.18 11.53 3.86
CA GLY A 328 -15.93 12.96 3.75
C GLY A 328 -14.46 13.35 4.02
N ILE A 329 -13.73 12.53 4.80
CA ILE A 329 -12.29 12.69 5.08
C ILE A 329 -11.48 12.64 3.78
N ALA A 330 -11.91 11.83 2.81
CA ALA A 330 -11.19 11.63 1.56
C ALA A 330 -11.62 12.55 0.41
N ARG A 331 -12.80 13.19 0.52
CA ARG A 331 -13.42 13.99 -0.55
C ARG A 331 -12.75 15.37 -0.78
N LYS A 332 -11.93 15.86 0.15
CA LYS A 332 -11.30 17.20 0.09
C LYS A 332 -9.88 17.25 -0.47
N ALA A 333 -9.37 16.15 -1.02
CA ALA A 333 -7.97 16.06 -1.44
C ALA A 333 -7.68 16.78 -2.76
N HIS A 334 -6.46 17.31 -2.89
CA HIS A 334 -5.98 17.88 -4.15
C HIS A 334 -5.85 16.79 -5.22
N LEU A 335 -5.99 17.18 -6.50
CA LEU A 335 -5.97 16.28 -7.67
C LEU A 335 -4.78 15.31 -7.72
N ARG A 336 -3.63 15.72 -7.16
CA ARG A 336 -2.39 14.90 -7.11
C ARG A 336 -2.45 13.75 -6.09
N GLU A 337 -3.46 13.69 -5.23
CA GLU A 337 -3.57 12.69 -4.16
C GLU A 337 -4.64 11.62 -4.44
N THR A 338 -5.38 11.72 -5.54
CA THR A 338 -6.60 10.94 -5.82
C THR A 338 -6.39 9.42 -5.68
N ALA A 339 -5.26 8.87 -6.15
CA ALA A 339 -4.95 7.45 -6.01
C ALA A 339 -4.70 7.03 -4.55
N ASN A 340 -4.04 7.87 -3.75
CA ASN A 340 -3.84 7.61 -2.32
C ASN A 340 -5.16 7.70 -1.55
N MET A 341 -6.08 8.57 -1.98
CA MET A 341 -7.38 8.72 -1.32
C MET A 341 -8.29 7.52 -1.51
N LEU A 342 -8.27 6.85 -2.69
CA LEU A 342 -9.02 5.61 -2.87
C LEU A 342 -8.49 4.49 -1.98
N HIS A 343 -7.18 4.40 -1.77
CA HIS A 343 -6.62 3.44 -0.81
C HIS A 343 -7.01 3.79 0.64
N LEU A 344 -7.02 5.08 0.99
CA LEU A 344 -7.49 5.51 2.31
C LEU A 344 -8.97 5.16 2.52
N LEU A 345 -9.81 5.32 1.50
CA LEU A 345 -11.20 4.86 1.55
C LEU A 345 -11.30 3.34 1.70
N LEU A 346 -10.49 2.55 0.98
CA LEU A 346 -10.43 1.09 1.18
C LEU A 346 -10.04 0.73 2.62
N LEU A 347 -9.10 1.47 3.21
CA LEU A 347 -8.73 1.30 4.61
C LEU A 347 -9.90 1.62 5.55
N GLY A 348 -10.60 2.73 5.34
CA GLY A 348 -11.81 3.07 6.08
C GLY A 348 -12.91 2.00 5.94
N ARG A 349 -13.11 1.45 4.73
CA ARG A 349 -14.06 0.34 4.52
C ARG A 349 -13.63 -0.92 5.28
N ALA A 350 -12.34 -1.24 5.34
CA ALA A 350 -11.83 -2.35 6.15
C ALA A 350 -12.04 -2.13 7.66
N PHE A 351 -11.87 -0.90 8.17
CA PHE A 351 -12.18 -0.57 9.56
C PHE A 351 -13.67 -0.72 9.85
N ALA A 352 -14.52 -0.18 8.98
CA ALA A 352 -15.97 -0.30 9.10
C ALA A 352 -16.42 -1.77 9.11
N MET A 353 -15.79 -2.60 8.27
CA MET A 353 -16.02 -4.04 8.24
C MET A 353 -15.57 -4.73 9.54
N SER A 354 -14.36 -4.40 10.00
CA SER A 354 -13.81 -4.90 11.25
C SER A 354 -14.71 -4.58 12.45
N ALA A 355 -15.16 -3.33 12.58
CA ALA A 355 -16.03 -2.89 13.66
C ALA A 355 -17.44 -3.49 13.59
N THR A 356 -18.03 -3.58 12.39
CA THR A 356 -19.38 -4.17 12.21
C THR A 356 -19.39 -5.67 12.50
N GLN A 357 -18.35 -6.38 12.06
CA GLN A 357 -18.27 -7.84 12.18
C GLN A 357 -17.62 -8.30 13.49
N ASP A 358 -17.08 -7.38 14.29
CA ASP A 358 -16.29 -7.66 15.50
C ASP A 358 -15.11 -8.62 15.23
N ILE A 359 -14.35 -8.30 14.16
CA ILE A 359 -13.22 -9.10 13.69
C ILE A 359 -12.02 -8.18 13.47
N HIS A 360 -10.82 -8.62 13.90
CA HIS A 360 -9.58 -7.88 13.66
C HIS A 360 -9.40 -7.58 12.15
N PRO A 361 -8.99 -6.37 11.73
CA PRO A 361 -9.03 -6.00 10.31
C PRO A 361 -8.11 -6.86 9.41
N LEU A 362 -7.02 -7.43 9.94
CA LEU A 362 -6.17 -8.39 9.20
C LEU A 362 -6.76 -9.80 9.11
N GLU A 363 -7.82 -10.09 9.87
CA GLU A 363 -8.53 -11.38 9.88
C GLU A 363 -9.74 -11.39 8.93
N LEU A 364 -10.13 -10.24 8.36
CA LEU A 364 -11.15 -10.15 7.33
C LEU A 364 -10.78 -11.06 6.15
N LYS A 365 -11.72 -11.89 5.69
CA LYS A 365 -11.48 -12.84 4.59
C LYS A 365 -11.11 -12.13 3.27
N GLU A 366 -11.55 -10.89 3.10
CA GLU A 366 -11.23 -10.00 1.98
C GLU A 366 -9.76 -9.54 1.97
N VAL A 367 -9.07 -9.66 3.11
CA VAL A 367 -7.70 -9.16 3.32
C VAL A 367 -6.72 -10.27 3.63
N LYS A 368 -7.07 -11.19 4.53
CA LYS A 368 -6.13 -12.13 5.15
C LYS A 368 -5.27 -12.88 4.11
N TYR A 369 -5.89 -13.36 3.04
CA TYR A 369 -5.26 -14.26 2.07
C TYR A 369 -4.75 -13.60 0.79
N ILE A 370 -4.98 -12.30 0.61
CA ILE A 370 -4.51 -11.57 -0.57
C ILE A 370 -3.03 -11.21 -0.46
N TRP A 371 -2.38 -11.09 -1.63
CA TRP A 371 -0.94 -10.84 -1.72
C TRP A 371 -0.57 -9.43 -1.26
N GLY A 372 0.40 -9.32 -0.35
CA GLY A 372 0.89 -8.05 0.18
C GLY A 372 2.13 -7.48 -0.52
N ASP A 373 2.73 -8.25 -1.45
CA ASP A 373 4.00 -7.91 -2.12
C ASP A 373 5.08 -7.48 -1.12
N PHE A 374 5.19 -8.29 -0.06
CA PHE A 374 6.13 -8.07 1.03
C PHE A 374 7.55 -8.43 0.59
N LEU A 375 8.48 -7.53 0.85
CA LEU A 375 9.92 -7.76 0.68
C LEU A 375 10.51 -8.39 1.95
N SER A 376 11.64 -9.07 1.80
CA SER A 376 12.36 -9.62 2.94
C SER A 376 12.83 -8.51 3.90
N THR A 377 12.85 -8.79 5.21
CA THR A 377 13.35 -7.84 6.21
C THR A 377 14.79 -7.39 5.91
N SER A 378 15.64 -8.28 5.41
CA SER A 378 17.01 -7.94 5.00
C SER A 378 17.09 -6.93 3.85
N SER A 379 16.11 -6.92 2.94
CA SER A 379 16.05 -5.95 1.82
C SER A 379 15.61 -4.55 2.27
N ASN A 380 14.93 -4.47 3.41
CA ASN A 380 14.37 -3.24 3.98
C ASN A 380 15.26 -2.60 5.06
N ALA A 381 16.20 -3.37 5.61
CA ALA A 381 17.04 -2.94 6.74
C ALA A 381 18.00 -1.82 6.32
N VAL A 382 18.08 -0.76 7.15
CA VAL A 382 19.09 0.28 6.99
C VAL A 382 20.45 -0.34 7.29
N PRO A 383 21.43 -0.27 6.38
CA PRO A 383 22.69 -0.92 6.63
C PRO A 383 23.47 -0.24 7.75
N PHE A 384 23.98 -1.04 8.69
CA PHE A 384 24.79 -0.53 9.81
C PHE A 384 26.23 -0.20 9.40
N SER A 385 26.69 -0.70 8.24
CA SER A 385 28.07 -0.59 7.78
C SER A 385 28.22 0.45 6.65
N PRO A 386 29.28 1.29 6.68
CA PRO A 386 29.66 2.15 5.56
C PRO A 386 30.01 1.40 4.27
N GLN A 387 30.29 0.10 4.34
CA GLN A 387 30.60 -0.78 3.20
C GLN A 387 29.41 -1.61 2.73
N ALA A 388 28.24 -1.41 3.33
CA ALA A 388 27.07 -2.19 2.98
C ALA A 388 26.61 -1.90 1.54
N GLY A 389 25.83 -2.85 1.02
CA GLY A 389 25.24 -2.80 -0.30
C GLY A 389 24.31 -1.60 -0.55
N PRO A 390 23.60 -1.59 -1.69
CA PRO A 390 22.73 -0.48 -2.06
C PRO A 390 21.70 -0.16 -0.95
N PRO A 391 21.22 1.10 -0.89
CA PRO A 391 20.31 1.58 0.15
C PRO A 391 19.04 0.73 0.26
N PRO A 392 18.32 0.79 1.41
CA PRO A 392 17.13 -0.01 1.64
C PRO A 392 16.07 0.24 0.56
N VAL A 393 15.46 -0.84 0.08
CA VAL A 393 14.42 -0.79 -0.95
C VAL A 393 13.07 -0.64 -0.26
N TRP A 394 12.65 0.59 -0.02
CA TRP A 394 11.31 0.91 0.50
C TRP A 394 10.34 1.12 -0.64
N THR A 395 9.20 0.43 -0.59
CA THR A 395 8.25 0.38 -1.70
C THR A 395 6.83 0.72 -1.31
N LEU A 396 6.50 0.84 0.00
CA LEU A 396 5.16 1.22 0.43
C LEU A 396 5.01 2.74 0.42
N PRO A 397 4.13 3.33 -0.40
CA PRO A 397 3.88 4.77 -0.36
C PRO A 397 3.32 5.22 0.98
N PHE A 398 3.81 6.35 1.45
CA PHE A 398 3.49 6.87 2.78
C PHE A 398 3.36 8.38 2.76
N SER A 399 2.32 8.90 3.41
CA SER A 399 2.24 10.31 3.81
C SER A 399 1.64 10.44 5.19
N PHE A 400 1.98 11.53 5.90
CA PHE A 400 1.40 11.80 7.21
C PHE A 400 -0.14 11.85 7.15
N ARG A 401 -0.69 12.47 6.09
CA ARG A 401 -2.15 12.54 5.89
C ARG A 401 -2.80 11.19 5.60
N ALA A 402 -2.26 10.41 4.68
CA ALA A 402 -2.91 9.18 4.22
C ALA A 402 -2.67 8.00 5.18
N ASN A 403 -1.53 7.96 5.89
CA ASN A 403 -1.17 6.81 6.71
C ASN A 403 -1.37 7.05 8.22
N LEU A 404 -1.41 8.31 8.68
CA LEU A 404 -1.62 8.62 10.11
C LEU A 404 -2.94 9.34 10.35
N THR A 405 -3.05 10.62 9.99
CA THR A 405 -4.20 11.43 10.44
C THR A 405 -5.51 11.02 9.78
N GLY A 406 -5.52 10.75 8.47
CA GLY A 406 -6.72 10.29 7.77
C GLY A 406 -7.32 9.02 8.39
N PRO A 407 -6.53 7.95 8.62
CA PRO A 407 -7.02 6.74 9.28
C PRO A 407 -7.50 6.97 10.71
N LEU A 408 -6.81 7.82 11.50
CA LEU A 408 -7.24 8.16 12.87
C LEU A 408 -8.56 8.95 12.86
N ASP A 409 -8.69 9.98 12.02
CA ASP A 409 -9.94 10.73 11.83
C ASP A 409 -11.10 9.79 11.45
N MET A 410 -10.83 8.76 10.63
CA MET A 410 -11.85 7.78 10.23
C MET A 410 -12.32 6.93 11.40
N LEU A 411 -11.41 6.48 12.26
CA LEU A 411 -11.73 5.70 13.45
C LEU A 411 -12.51 6.55 14.46
N GLU A 412 -12.09 7.79 14.71
CA GLU A 412 -12.81 8.71 15.60
C GLU A 412 -14.23 8.98 15.08
N LYS A 413 -14.42 9.19 13.77
CA LYS A 413 -15.76 9.31 13.19
C LYS A 413 -16.61 8.04 13.33
N MET A 414 -15.99 6.86 13.46
CA MET A 414 -16.69 5.60 13.75
C MET A 414 -16.97 5.40 15.23
N ASP A 415 -16.67 6.40 16.08
CA ASP A 415 -16.71 6.32 17.55
C ASP A 415 -15.77 5.23 18.11
N ILE A 416 -14.63 5.02 17.46
CA ILE A 416 -13.58 4.08 17.88
C ILE A 416 -12.45 4.85 18.57
N ASP A 417 -12.18 4.49 19.83
CA ASP A 417 -11.10 5.08 20.61
C ASP A 417 -9.72 4.65 20.08
N VAL A 418 -9.00 5.60 19.50
CA VAL A 418 -7.69 5.39 18.84
C VAL A 418 -6.52 5.05 19.78
N PHE A 419 -6.75 5.16 21.10
CA PHE A 419 -5.80 4.80 22.15
C PHE A 419 -6.15 3.45 22.76
N ALA A 420 -7.43 3.23 23.13
CA ALA A 420 -7.88 1.99 23.76
C ALA A 420 -7.85 0.79 22.79
N GLU A 421 -8.15 1.02 21.51
CA GLU A 421 -8.18 -0.02 20.48
C GLU A 421 -6.84 -0.18 19.73
N LEU A 422 -5.72 0.16 20.39
CA LEU A 422 -4.39 0.12 19.78
C LEU A 422 -4.00 -1.27 19.25
N ASP A 423 -4.42 -2.35 19.92
CA ASP A 423 -4.13 -3.71 19.44
C ASP A 423 -4.85 -4.04 18.12
N THR A 424 -5.98 -3.38 17.85
CA THR A 424 -6.82 -3.59 16.65
C THR A 424 -6.47 -2.59 15.54
N TYR A 425 -6.09 -1.37 15.91
CA TYR A 425 -5.87 -0.24 15.00
C TYR A 425 -4.52 0.47 15.22
N ASP A 426 -3.44 -0.30 15.32
CA ASP A 426 -2.05 0.20 15.32
C ASP A 426 -1.58 0.59 13.90
N LEU A 427 -0.57 1.46 13.79
CA LEU A 427 -0.10 1.95 12.48
C LEU A 427 0.50 0.84 11.60
N TRP A 428 1.14 -0.18 12.18
CA TRP A 428 1.68 -1.31 11.42
C TRP A 428 0.56 -2.14 10.78
N ILE A 429 -0.64 -2.16 11.37
CA ILE A 429 -1.83 -2.81 10.81
C ILE A 429 -2.28 -2.03 9.56
N PHE A 430 -2.30 -0.69 9.63
CA PHE A 430 -2.67 0.15 8.50
C PHE A 430 -1.70 -0.05 7.33
N ASN A 431 -0.40 -0.07 7.60
CA ASN A 431 0.63 -0.30 6.59
C ASN A 431 0.55 -1.72 5.99
N THR A 432 0.18 -2.73 6.79
CA THR A 432 -0.07 -4.09 6.30
C THR A 432 -1.29 -4.13 5.37
N LEU A 433 -2.38 -3.46 5.73
CA LEU A 433 -3.58 -3.32 4.90
C LEU A 433 -3.27 -2.59 3.59
N TYR A 434 -2.58 -1.45 3.65
CA TYR A 434 -2.15 -0.72 2.46
C TYR A 434 -1.27 -1.56 1.52
N SER A 435 -0.34 -2.33 2.10
CA SER A 435 0.51 -3.25 1.32
C SER A 435 -0.34 -4.27 0.56
N LYS A 436 -1.38 -4.82 1.20
CA LYS A 436 -2.31 -5.77 0.57
C LYS A 436 -3.20 -5.10 -0.49
N PHE A 437 -3.73 -3.92 -0.24
CA PHE A 437 -4.59 -3.21 -1.20
C PHE A 437 -3.82 -2.83 -2.47
N ARG A 438 -2.63 -2.25 -2.34
CA ARG A 438 -1.82 -1.79 -3.49
C ARG A 438 -1.36 -2.92 -4.41
N GLY A 439 -1.29 -4.16 -3.90
CA GLY A 439 -0.96 -5.32 -4.73
C GLY A 439 -2.14 -5.91 -5.50
N THR A 440 -3.38 -5.61 -5.10
CA THR A 440 -4.54 -6.43 -5.50
C THR A 440 -5.79 -5.66 -5.87
N ALA A 441 -5.93 -4.41 -5.43
CA ALA A 441 -7.10 -3.58 -5.73
C ALA A 441 -7.15 -3.23 -7.23
N SER A 442 -8.37 -3.26 -7.78
CA SER A 442 -8.69 -2.74 -9.11
C SER A 442 -9.41 -1.41 -9.01
N ALA A 443 -9.18 -0.48 -9.96
CA ALA A 443 -9.98 0.74 -10.04
C ALA A 443 -10.60 0.99 -11.42
N ARG A 444 -11.83 1.51 -11.35
CA ARG A 444 -12.60 1.94 -12.51
C ARG A 444 -12.30 3.40 -12.72
N VAL A 445 -11.88 3.77 -13.92
CA VAL A 445 -11.71 5.17 -14.28
C VAL A 445 -13.01 5.75 -14.82
N ASN A 446 -13.28 6.99 -14.47
CA ASN A 446 -14.40 7.73 -15.01
C ASN A 446 -14.10 8.08 -16.47
N LYS A 447 -15.00 7.73 -17.39
CA LYS A 447 -14.80 7.94 -18.83
C LYS A 447 -14.81 9.42 -19.24
N LEU A 448 -15.32 10.32 -18.40
CA LEU A 448 -15.42 11.75 -18.70
C LEU A 448 -14.13 12.51 -18.41
N ASP A 449 -13.44 12.18 -17.31
CA ASP A 449 -12.23 12.89 -16.86
C ASP A 449 -10.97 12.00 -16.74
N GLY A 450 -11.11 10.69 -16.97
CA GLY A 450 -10.04 9.70 -16.92
C GLY A 450 -9.55 9.36 -15.50
N ARG A 451 -10.24 9.81 -14.45
CA ARG A 451 -9.77 9.63 -13.07
C ARG A 451 -10.31 8.35 -12.45
N PRO A 452 -9.53 7.65 -11.61
CA PRO A 452 -10.05 6.57 -10.77
C PRO A 452 -11.21 7.06 -9.90
N GLU A 453 -12.39 6.45 -10.02
CA GLU A 453 -13.61 6.84 -9.27
C GLU A 453 -14.12 5.74 -8.33
N VAL A 454 -13.80 4.47 -8.61
CA VAL A 454 -14.16 3.31 -7.78
C VAL A 454 -12.92 2.47 -7.58
N ALA A 455 -12.69 1.96 -6.37
CA ALA A 455 -11.69 0.95 -6.08
C ALA A 455 -12.33 -0.24 -5.36
N ALA A 456 -11.88 -1.45 -5.68
CA ALA A 456 -12.39 -2.66 -5.06
C ALA A 456 -11.30 -3.72 -4.93
N VAL A 457 -11.41 -4.55 -3.89
CA VAL A 457 -10.58 -5.75 -3.70
C VAL A 457 -11.44 -6.99 -3.97
N HIS A 458 -10.98 -7.81 -4.91
CA HIS A 458 -11.65 -9.06 -5.32
C HIS A 458 -10.77 -10.27 -4.94
N PRO A 459 -10.87 -10.77 -3.69
CA PRO A 459 -9.92 -11.71 -3.12
C PRO A 459 -9.85 -13.06 -3.86
N LEU A 460 -10.94 -13.49 -4.50
CA LEU A 460 -10.96 -14.75 -5.25
C LEU A 460 -10.60 -14.56 -6.73
N TRP A 461 -11.03 -13.46 -7.34
CA TRP A 461 -10.63 -13.09 -8.70
C TRP A 461 -9.11 -12.90 -8.83
N CYS A 462 -8.46 -12.32 -7.82
CA CYS A 462 -7.01 -12.10 -7.86
C CYS A 462 -6.17 -13.39 -7.74
N LEU A 463 -6.79 -14.57 -7.60
CA LEU A 463 -6.12 -15.87 -7.68
C LEU A 463 -5.82 -16.30 -9.13
N ALA A 464 -6.50 -15.72 -10.12
CA ALA A 464 -6.26 -16.02 -11.53
C ALA A 464 -5.05 -15.21 -12.04
N ASN A 465 -3.94 -15.88 -12.30
CA ASN A 465 -2.67 -15.28 -12.70
C ASN A 465 -2.71 -14.61 -14.07
N HIS A 466 -1.75 -13.74 -14.33
CA HIS A 466 -1.66 -12.99 -15.58
C HIS A 466 -1.04 -13.79 -16.73
N ASP A 467 -1.65 -13.71 -17.92
CA ASP A 467 -1.04 -14.00 -19.22
C ASP A 467 -1.44 -12.91 -20.23
N CYS A 468 -0.58 -12.64 -21.21
CA CYS A 468 -0.92 -11.74 -22.32
C CYS A 468 -1.69 -12.45 -23.44
N ASP A 469 -1.83 -13.78 -23.42
CA ASP A 469 -2.81 -14.57 -24.18
C ASP A 469 -3.73 -15.35 -23.20
N PRO A 470 -4.58 -14.61 -22.45
CA PRO A 470 -5.41 -15.18 -21.41
C PRO A 470 -6.47 -16.14 -21.99
N ASN A 471 -6.90 -17.13 -21.20
CA ASN A 471 -8.01 -18.02 -21.58
C ASN A 471 -9.37 -17.52 -21.10
N VAL A 472 -9.36 -16.52 -20.22
CA VAL A 472 -10.53 -15.82 -19.74
C VAL A 472 -10.45 -14.32 -20.05
N GLN A 473 -11.60 -13.67 -19.96
CA GLN A 473 -11.72 -12.23 -19.96
C GLN A 473 -12.68 -11.82 -18.84
N TRP A 474 -12.67 -10.55 -18.52
CA TRP A 474 -13.48 -10.03 -17.42
C TRP A 474 -14.10 -8.69 -17.79
N GLU A 475 -15.19 -8.38 -17.09
CA GLU A 475 -15.75 -7.03 -17.03
C GLU A 475 -15.92 -6.68 -15.58
N TRP A 476 -15.69 -5.40 -15.29
CA TRP A 476 -16.08 -4.82 -14.02
C TRP A 476 -17.06 -3.68 -14.25
N GLY A 477 -18.34 -4.06 -14.25
CA GLY A 477 -19.46 -3.15 -14.19
C GLY A 477 -20.33 -3.57 -13.03
N MET A 478 -20.07 -3.00 -11.84
CA MET A 478 -20.84 -3.24 -10.59
C MET A 478 -20.49 -4.53 -9.81
N ARG A 479 -20.19 -5.63 -10.50
CA ARG A 479 -19.67 -6.88 -9.91
C ARG A 479 -18.51 -7.41 -10.74
N MET A 480 -17.59 -8.16 -10.12
CA MET A 480 -16.48 -8.76 -10.84
C MET A 480 -16.94 -10.06 -11.49
N LYS A 481 -16.83 -10.14 -12.81
CA LYS A 481 -17.22 -11.32 -13.59
C LYS A 481 -16.10 -11.73 -14.52
N LEU A 482 -15.74 -13.01 -14.45
CA LEU A 482 -14.74 -13.67 -15.28
C LEU A 482 -15.45 -14.72 -16.13
N TRP A 483 -15.16 -14.80 -17.43
CA TRP A 483 -15.70 -15.83 -18.32
C TRP A 483 -14.68 -16.29 -19.34
N ALA A 484 -14.84 -17.53 -19.81
CA ALA A 484 -13.96 -18.10 -20.82
C ALA A 484 -14.11 -17.39 -22.16
N ARG A 485 -12.98 -17.08 -22.80
CA ARG A 485 -13.00 -16.43 -24.12
C ARG A 485 -13.57 -17.36 -25.18
N ASP A 486 -14.26 -16.77 -26.15
CA ASP A 486 -14.68 -17.43 -27.39
C ASP A 486 -13.57 -17.53 -28.45
N GLN A 487 -12.50 -16.75 -28.28
CA GLN A 487 -11.31 -16.78 -29.13
C GLN A 487 -10.02 -16.53 -28.33
N ARG A 488 -9.00 -17.37 -28.59
CA ARG A 488 -7.62 -17.19 -28.11
C ARG A 488 -6.81 -16.37 -29.11
N ILE A 489 -5.85 -15.59 -28.62
CA ILE A 489 -5.04 -14.69 -29.48
C ILE A 489 -4.09 -15.51 -30.35
N ASP A 490 -3.55 -16.60 -29.79
CA ASP A 490 -2.64 -17.50 -30.51
C ASP A 490 -3.34 -18.55 -31.40
N GLY A 491 -4.68 -18.54 -31.44
CA GLY A 491 -5.48 -19.46 -32.25
C GLY A 491 -5.72 -20.84 -31.62
N ARG A 492 -5.33 -21.07 -30.35
CA ARG A 492 -5.77 -22.26 -29.60
C ARG A 492 -7.30 -22.34 -29.48
N ALA A 493 -7.79 -23.54 -29.20
CA ALA A 493 -9.22 -23.77 -28.98
C ALA A 493 -9.75 -22.91 -27.81
N PRO A 494 -10.94 -22.32 -27.94
CA PRO A 494 -11.55 -21.53 -26.87
C PRO A 494 -12.10 -22.41 -25.75
N GLY A 495 -12.48 -21.77 -24.64
CA GLY A 495 -12.83 -22.48 -23.40
C GLY A 495 -11.60 -22.76 -22.53
N VAL A 496 -11.82 -23.50 -21.44
CA VAL A 496 -10.76 -23.94 -20.53
C VAL A 496 -10.94 -25.43 -20.26
N SER A 497 -9.86 -26.20 -20.45
CA SER A 497 -9.90 -27.64 -20.21
C SER A 497 -9.77 -27.97 -18.72
N LYS A 498 -10.34 -29.08 -18.29
CA LYS A 498 -10.12 -29.62 -16.93
C LYS A 498 -8.62 -29.74 -16.63
N GLY A 499 -8.20 -29.15 -15.51
CA GLY A 499 -6.81 -29.13 -15.04
C GLY A 499 -5.98 -27.97 -15.60
N GLU A 500 -6.49 -27.21 -16.56
CA GLU A 500 -5.83 -26.00 -17.07
C GLU A 500 -5.95 -24.86 -16.04
N GLU A 501 -4.90 -24.04 -15.94
CA GLU A 501 -4.91 -22.82 -15.14
C GLU A 501 -5.79 -21.75 -15.80
N ILE A 502 -6.57 -21.04 -15.01
CA ILE A 502 -7.35 -19.87 -15.42
C ILE A 502 -6.39 -18.68 -15.49
N MET A 503 -6.06 -18.28 -16.72
CA MET A 503 -5.12 -17.21 -17.01
C MET A 503 -5.89 -15.94 -17.40
N ASN A 504 -5.80 -14.94 -16.52
CA ASN A 504 -6.40 -13.62 -16.65
C ASN A 504 -5.43 -12.60 -17.27
N HIS A 505 -5.87 -11.37 -17.53
CA HIS A 505 -5.02 -10.26 -17.98
C HIS A 505 -5.13 -9.03 -17.06
N TYR A 506 -4.00 -8.39 -16.76
CA TYR A 506 -3.89 -7.24 -15.84
C TYR A 506 -3.53 -5.93 -16.56
N CYS A 507 -3.30 -6.02 -17.87
CA CYS A 507 -3.07 -4.89 -18.75
C CYS A 507 -3.99 -5.03 -19.97
N ASP A 508 -4.03 -3.97 -20.78
CA ASP A 508 -4.62 -4.03 -22.11
C ASP A 508 -3.75 -4.93 -23.01
N ILE A 509 -4.32 -6.05 -23.44
CA ILE A 509 -3.65 -7.09 -24.23
C ILE A 509 -3.51 -6.74 -25.71
N GLU A 510 -4.12 -5.66 -26.16
CA GLU A 510 -4.00 -5.13 -27.52
C GLU A 510 -2.75 -4.26 -27.69
N LEU A 511 -2.13 -3.80 -26.59
CA LEU A 511 -0.92 -2.99 -26.62
C LEU A 511 0.31 -3.79 -27.11
N PRO A 512 1.35 -3.12 -27.67
CA PRO A 512 2.65 -3.71 -27.95
C PRO A 512 3.35 -4.28 -26.71
N VAL A 513 4.27 -5.23 -26.89
CA VAL A 513 4.89 -5.97 -25.77
C VAL A 513 5.62 -5.07 -24.78
N GLN A 514 6.32 -4.03 -25.26
CA GLN A 514 7.00 -3.07 -24.39
C GLN A 514 5.98 -2.35 -23.49
N GLU A 515 4.93 -1.78 -24.08
CA GLU A 515 3.87 -1.06 -23.35
C GLU A 515 3.13 -1.97 -22.36
N ARG A 516 2.80 -3.22 -22.76
CA ARG A 516 2.20 -4.20 -21.85
C ARG A 516 3.09 -4.48 -20.64
N ARG A 517 4.39 -4.63 -20.85
CA ARG A 517 5.37 -4.90 -19.79
C ARG A 517 5.52 -3.71 -18.86
N GLU A 518 5.65 -2.50 -19.40
CA GLU A 518 5.73 -1.26 -18.62
C GLU A 518 4.47 -1.05 -17.76
N TRP A 519 3.28 -1.27 -18.34
CA TRP A 519 2.02 -1.14 -17.62
C TRP A 519 1.83 -2.18 -16.52
N ALA A 520 2.09 -3.45 -16.85
CA ALA A 520 1.87 -4.55 -15.92
C ALA A 520 2.95 -4.61 -14.83
N LYS A 521 4.13 -3.99 -15.04
CA LYS A 521 5.28 -4.02 -14.11
C LYS A 521 4.87 -3.70 -12.67
N GLY A 522 4.11 -2.62 -12.47
CA GLY A 522 3.69 -2.20 -11.13
C GLY A 522 2.79 -3.22 -10.43
N THR A 523 1.92 -3.92 -11.17
CA THR A 523 0.98 -4.91 -10.60
C THR A 523 1.62 -6.30 -10.44
N LEU A 524 2.56 -6.64 -11.32
CA LEU A 524 3.23 -7.94 -11.32
C LEU A 524 4.50 -7.97 -10.46
N GLY A 525 5.07 -6.81 -10.14
CA GLY A 525 6.38 -6.70 -9.48
C GLY A 525 7.57 -6.91 -10.44
N GLY A 526 7.35 -6.81 -11.75
CA GLY A 526 8.38 -6.95 -12.78
C GLY A 526 7.80 -7.24 -14.17
N TYR A 527 8.66 -7.43 -15.18
CA TYR A 527 8.20 -7.65 -16.55
C TYR A 527 7.56 -9.01 -16.77
N CYS A 528 6.43 -9.04 -17.49
CA CYS A 528 5.74 -10.28 -17.84
C CYS A 528 6.62 -11.21 -18.70
N MET A 529 6.69 -12.47 -18.26
CA MET A 529 7.49 -13.54 -18.87
C MET A 529 6.64 -14.63 -19.55
N CYS A 530 5.37 -14.35 -19.87
CA CYS A 530 4.53 -15.29 -20.64
C CYS A 530 5.10 -15.56 -22.04
N GLU A 531 4.68 -16.66 -22.66
CA GLU A 531 5.19 -17.08 -23.97
C GLU A 531 4.97 -16.02 -25.07
N ARG A 532 3.81 -15.35 -25.07
CA ARG A 532 3.50 -14.26 -25.99
C ARG A 532 4.50 -13.11 -25.87
N CYS A 533 4.74 -12.63 -24.64
CA CYS A 533 5.69 -11.54 -24.39
C CYS A 533 7.13 -11.92 -24.79
N ARG A 534 7.57 -13.15 -24.49
CA ARG A 534 8.91 -13.61 -24.89
C ARG A 534 9.04 -13.67 -26.41
N SER A 535 8.04 -14.23 -27.08
CA SER A 535 8.02 -14.37 -28.54
C SER A 535 7.95 -13.02 -29.26
N GLU A 536 7.11 -12.09 -28.80
CA GLU A 536 6.99 -10.75 -29.40
C GLU A 536 8.25 -9.92 -29.18
N ALA A 537 8.80 -9.92 -27.96
CA ALA A 537 10.03 -9.17 -27.65
C ALA A 537 11.23 -9.67 -28.46
N ARG A 538 11.38 -10.99 -28.63
CA ARG A 538 12.45 -11.55 -29.49
C ARG A 538 12.30 -11.07 -30.94
N LYS A 539 11.08 -10.99 -31.47
CA LYS A 539 10.84 -10.49 -32.82
C LYS A 539 11.16 -9.00 -32.95
N GLU A 540 10.83 -8.19 -31.95
CA GLU A 540 11.17 -6.76 -31.92
C GLU A 540 12.69 -6.57 -31.86
N GLU A 541 13.42 -7.37 -31.06
CA GLU A 541 14.88 -7.36 -31.00
C GLU A 541 15.52 -7.81 -32.33
N GLU A 542 15.03 -8.89 -32.93
CA GLU A 542 15.49 -9.36 -34.26
C GLU A 542 15.25 -8.30 -35.35
N ALA A 543 14.10 -7.62 -35.30
CA ALA A 543 13.78 -6.54 -36.23
C ALA A 543 14.68 -5.31 -35.99
N ALA A 544 14.90 -4.89 -34.75
CA ALA A 544 15.79 -3.79 -34.41
C ALA A 544 17.24 -4.07 -34.84
N ASN A 545 17.75 -5.27 -34.56
CA ASN A 545 19.09 -5.70 -34.98
C ASN A 545 19.20 -5.85 -36.52
N GLY A 546 18.12 -6.29 -37.18
CA GLY A 546 18.05 -6.36 -38.65
C GLY A 546 18.00 -4.98 -39.32
N VAL A 547 17.33 -4.01 -38.70
CA VAL A 547 17.31 -2.61 -39.12
C VAL A 547 18.65 -1.94 -38.89
N ASP A 548 19.34 -2.23 -37.78
CA ASP A 548 20.68 -1.70 -37.50
C ASP A 548 21.71 -2.24 -38.50
N MET A 549 21.64 -3.53 -38.86
CA MET A 549 22.42 -4.11 -39.97
C MET A 549 22.07 -3.50 -41.33
N ALA A 550 20.80 -3.26 -41.64
CA ALA A 550 20.39 -2.64 -42.90
C ALA A 550 20.78 -1.15 -42.98
N ALA A 551 20.70 -0.41 -41.87
CA ALA A 551 21.15 0.97 -41.74
C ALA A 551 22.67 1.07 -41.84
N MET A 552 23.41 0.13 -41.25
CA MET A 552 24.85 0.01 -41.39
C MET A 552 25.26 -0.32 -42.83
N VAL A 553 24.52 -1.20 -43.53
CA VAL A 553 24.70 -1.47 -44.97
C VAL A 553 24.33 -0.25 -45.83
N SER A 554 23.32 0.53 -45.45
CA SER A 554 22.95 1.78 -46.11
C SER A 554 24.01 2.87 -45.92
N MET A 555 24.57 3.01 -44.71
CA MET A 555 25.66 3.94 -44.40
C MET A 555 26.95 3.58 -45.16
N VAL A 556 27.24 2.29 -45.34
CA VAL A 556 28.38 1.84 -46.17
C VAL A 556 28.15 2.15 -47.66
N ASN A 557 26.89 2.15 -48.13
CA ASN A 557 26.53 2.55 -49.50
C ASN A 557 26.47 4.07 -49.69
N GLU A 558 26.09 4.85 -48.67
CA GLU A 558 25.99 6.32 -48.72
C GLU A 558 27.32 7.03 -48.43
N MET A 559 28.28 6.38 -47.77
CA MET A 559 29.66 6.88 -47.62
C MET A 559 30.42 6.99 -48.95
N ASN A 560 29.81 6.63 -50.08
CA ASN A 560 30.35 6.86 -51.42
C ASN A 560 29.89 8.17 -52.08
N MET A 561 29.06 9.01 -51.43
CA MET A 561 28.76 10.36 -51.93
C MET A 561 28.59 11.45 -50.84
N VAL A 562 29.66 12.24 -50.71
CA VAL A 562 29.68 13.71 -50.50
C VAL A 562 29.39 14.29 -49.10
N ASN A 563 30.41 14.98 -48.58
CA ASN A 563 30.42 15.96 -47.48
C ASN A 563 29.41 17.12 -47.65
N ILE A 564 28.85 17.64 -46.54
CA ILE A 564 28.83 19.07 -46.11
C ILE A 564 28.09 19.19 -44.76
N ALA A 565 28.42 20.24 -44.02
CA ALA A 565 28.32 20.45 -42.57
C ALA A 565 27.01 21.09 -42.01
N HIS A 566 27.00 21.17 -40.66
CA HIS A 566 26.32 22.10 -39.72
C HIS A 566 25.00 21.65 -39.03
N GLY A 567 25.17 21.21 -37.77
CA GLY A 567 24.64 21.77 -36.50
C GLY A 567 23.15 22.10 -36.34
N MET A 568 22.54 21.59 -35.25
CA MET A 568 21.95 22.38 -34.15
C MET A 568 21.26 21.49 -33.09
N ALA A 569 21.12 22.09 -31.90
CA ALA A 569 20.71 21.56 -30.60
C ALA A 569 19.35 20.81 -30.54
N GLY A 570 19.30 19.81 -29.66
CA GLY A 570 18.08 19.17 -29.16
C GLY A 570 18.13 19.09 -27.63
N SER A 571 17.19 19.77 -26.99
CA SER A 571 16.93 19.78 -25.56
C SER A 571 16.35 18.44 -25.10
N GLU A 572 17.06 17.70 -24.26
CA GLU A 572 16.50 16.57 -23.50
C GLU A 572 16.19 17.03 -22.08
N GLN A 573 14.89 17.11 -21.78
CA GLN A 573 14.41 16.96 -20.41
C GLN A 573 14.45 15.46 -20.06
N PRO A 574 14.97 15.07 -18.88
CA PRO A 574 14.91 13.68 -18.46
C PRO A 574 13.46 13.35 -18.05
N ASN A 575 12.84 12.46 -18.83
CA ASN A 575 11.52 11.93 -18.58
C ASN A 575 11.40 11.42 -17.14
N GLY A 576 10.46 12.03 -16.42
CA GLY A 576 9.99 11.57 -15.13
C GLY A 576 9.37 10.18 -15.28
N VAL A 577 9.76 9.29 -14.37
CA VAL A 577 9.10 8.02 -14.14
C VAL A 577 7.63 8.31 -13.91
N CYS A 578 6.78 7.80 -14.79
CA CYS A 578 5.33 7.85 -14.61
C CYS A 578 5.02 7.08 -13.31
N GLU A 579 4.44 7.76 -12.32
CA GLU A 579 4.04 7.17 -11.06
C GLU A 579 3.15 5.95 -11.33
N ALA A 580 3.72 4.76 -11.12
CA ALA A 580 2.98 3.50 -11.11
C ALA A 580 2.06 3.52 -9.89
N ASN A 581 0.85 4.08 -10.08
CA ASN A 581 -0.11 4.39 -9.04
C ASN A 581 -0.72 3.18 -8.32
N GLY A 582 -0.11 1.98 -8.38
CA GLY A 582 -0.47 0.79 -7.59
C GLY A 582 -1.92 0.35 -7.72
N ILE A 583 -2.61 0.79 -8.77
CA ILE A 583 -4.02 0.58 -9.00
C ILE A 583 -4.16 0.06 -10.41
N ARG A 584 -4.78 -1.12 -10.57
CA ARG A 584 -5.09 -1.66 -11.90
C ARG A 584 -6.04 -0.69 -12.59
N GLN A 585 -5.56 -0.03 -13.64
CA GLN A 585 -6.38 0.87 -14.46
C GLN A 585 -7.17 0.04 -15.47
N THR A 586 -8.49 0.24 -15.48
CA THR A 586 -9.39 -0.28 -16.51
C THR A 586 -9.67 0.81 -17.54
N THR A 587 -9.65 0.51 -18.84
CA THR A 587 -10.31 1.34 -19.87
C THR A 587 -11.80 1.02 -19.99
#